data_AF-A0A8I1PSD6-F1
#
_entry.id   AF-A0A8I1PSD6-F1
#
_cell.length_a   1.000
_cell.length_b   1.000
_cell.length_c   1.000
_cell.angle_alpha   90.00
_cell.angle_beta   90.00
_cell.angle_gamma   90.00
#
_symmetry.space_group_name_H-M   'P 1'
#
loop_
_entity.id
_entity.type
_entity.pdbx_description
1 polymer ?
#
loop_
_entity_poly.entity_id
_entity_poly.type
_entity_poly.pdbx_seq_one_letter_code
_entity_poly.pdbx_strand_id
1 'polypeptide(L)'
;MGALIFYTAIYFLGFLAAYLLNQLTGRILIRNRRLAGLVLVLMVAVVHASKIISTPPPHHSDIGAGSALGWYVILPVAIIIIVVTYLTWQEGRDDDG
;
A
#
# COMPACT_ATOMS: atom_id res chain seq x y z
N MET A 1 -9.68 -11.20 5.28
CA MET A 1 -10.18 -10.50 4.06
C MET A 1 -10.19 -8.97 4.18
N GLY A 2 -10.43 -8.36 5.36
CA GLY A 2 -10.49 -6.89 5.49
C GLY A 2 -9.17 -6.11 5.27
N ALA A 3 -8.01 -6.68 5.65
CA ALA A 3 -6.73 -5.97 5.53
C ALA A 3 -6.33 -5.68 4.07
N LEU A 4 -6.58 -6.62 3.14
CA LEU A 4 -6.31 -6.38 1.72
C LEU A 4 -7.15 -5.23 1.20
N ILE A 5 -8.45 -5.23 1.48
CA ILE A 5 -9.38 -4.16 1.09
C ILE A 5 -8.92 -2.81 1.65
N PHE A 6 -8.49 -2.79 2.92
CA PHE A 6 -7.94 -1.60 3.55
C PHE A 6 -6.71 -1.07 2.79
N TYR A 7 -5.71 -1.90 2.52
CA TYR A 7 -4.52 -1.46 1.77
C TYR A 7 -4.82 -1.09 0.32
N THR A 8 -5.82 -1.72 -0.31
CA THR A 8 -6.33 -1.30 -1.62
C THR A 8 -6.92 0.12 -1.56
N ALA A 9 -7.75 0.42 -0.56
CA ALA A 9 -8.30 1.77 -0.38
C ALA A 9 -7.19 2.81 -0.14
N ILE A 10 -6.18 2.48 0.67
CA ILE A 10 -5.01 3.33 0.89
C ILE A 10 -4.22 3.55 -0.41
N TYR A 11 -4.02 2.51 -1.22
CA TYR A 11 -3.37 2.64 -2.52
C TYR A 11 -4.10 3.64 -3.43
N PHE A 12 -5.43 3.50 -3.57
CA PHE A 12 -6.22 4.40 -4.39
C PHE A 12 -6.25 5.83 -3.84
N LEU A 13 -6.23 6.00 -2.52
CA LEU A 13 -6.16 7.32 -1.90
C LEU A 13 -4.84 8.02 -2.26
N GLY A 14 -3.71 7.32 -2.21
CA GLY A 14 -2.41 7.89 -2.59
C GLY A 14 -2.32 8.20 -4.09
N PHE A 15 -2.88 7.31 -4.92
CA PHE A 15 -2.98 7.53 -6.36
C PHE A 15 -3.83 8.77 -6.69
N LEU A 16 -5.01 8.90 -6.06
CA LEU A 16 -5.91 10.03 -6.24
C LEU A 16 -5.30 11.33 -5.71
N ALA A 17 -4.65 11.29 -4.55
CA ALA A 17 -3.97 12.44 -3.98
C ALA A 17 -2.88 12.97 -4.93
N ALA A 18 -2.10 12.10 -5.57
CA ALA A 18 -1.13 12.50 -6.58
C ALA A 18 -1.78 13.11 -7.83
N TYR A 19 -2.92 12.58 -8.26
CA TYR A 19 -3.70 13.17 -9.36
C TYR A 19 -4.18 14.58 -9.02
N LEU A 20 -4.84 14.75 -7.87
CA LEU A 20 -5.36 16.04 -7.41
C LEU A 20 -4.23 17.06 -7.20
N LEU A 21 -3.09 16.65 -6.62
CA LEU A 21 -1.95 17.53 -6.39
C LEU A 21 -1.38 18.08 -7.69
N ASN A 22 -1.24 17.25 -8.73
CA ASN A 22 -0.82 17.71 -10.04
C ASN A 22 -1.82 18.70 -10.65
N GLN A 23 -3.11 18.46 -10.47
CA GLN A 23 -4.17 19.34 -10.98
C GLN A 23 -4.18 20.70 -10.26
N LEU A 24 -4.06 20.70 -8.93
CA LEU A 24 -4.04 21.92 -8.10
C LEU A 24 -2.78 22.77 -8.35
N THR A 25 -1.64 22.14 -8.60
CA THR A 25 -0.37 22.85 -8.83
C THR A 25 -0.23 23.34 -10.28
N GLY A 26 -1.13 22.92 -11.18
CA GLY A 26 -1.06 23.26 -12.61
C GLY A 26 0.18 22.70 -13.34
N ARG A 27 0.92 21.78 -12.70
CA ARG A 27 2.14 21.18 -13.23
C ARG A 27 2.26 19.72 -12.81
N ILE A 28 2.98 18.92 -13.59
CA ILE A 28 3.27 17.52 -13.26
C ILE A 28 4.31 17.49 -12.14
N LEU A 29 3.88 17.37 -10.89
CA LEU A 29 4.75 17.23 -9.72
C LEU A 29 5.08 15.74 -9.47
N ILE A 30 4.07 14.88 -9.56
CA ILE A 30 4.20 13.42 -9.43
C ILE A 30 3.86 12.80 -10.78
N ARG A 31 4.89 12.44 -11.54
CA ARG A 31 4.72 11.79 -12.86
C ARG A 31 4.15 10.37 -12.71
N ASN A 32 4.75 9.56 -11.82
CA ASN A 32 4.32 8.18 -11.57
C ASN A 32 3.32 8.09 -10.41
N ARG A 33 2.03 8.23 -10.74
CA ARG A 33 0.94 8.18 -9.75
C ARG A 33 0.83 6.80 -9.07
N ARG A 34 1.17 5.71 -9.78
CA ARG A 34 1.26 4.35 -9.21
C ARG A 34 2.26 4.27 -8.05
N LEU A 35 3.41 4.94 -8.19
CA LEU A 35 4.41 5.01 -7.11
C LEU A 35 3.89 5.79 -5.90
N ALA A 36 3.13 6.87 -6.10
CA ALA A 36 2.55 7.61 -4.98
C ALA A 36 1.55 6.78 -4.17
N GLY A 37 0.71 5.98 -4.85
CA GLY A 37 -0.14 4.99 -4.20
C GLY A 37 0.66 3.98 -3.38
N LEU A 38 1.74 3.43 -3.94
CA LEU A 38 2.63 2.50 -3.23
C LEU A 38 3.32 3.13 -2.02
N VAL A 39 3.84 4.36 -2.15
CA VAL A 39 4.49 5.07 -1.05
C VAL A 39 3.53 5.24 0.12
N LEU A 40 2.27 5.62 -0.15
CA LEU A 40 1.27 5.77 0.91
C LEU A 40 0.96 4.42 1.59
N VAL A 41 0.83 3.33 0.81
CA VAL A 41 0.65 1.97 1.34
C VAL A 41 1.80 1.58 2.26
N LEU A 42 3.05 1.84 1.85
CA LEU A 42 4.23 1.52 2.66
C LEU A 42 4.28 2.33 3.95
N MET A 43 3.96 3.63 3.91
CA MET A 43 3.88 4.46 5.11
C MET A 43 2.86 3.93 6.11
N VAL A 44 1.65 3.61 5.64
CA VAL A 44 0.59 3.05 6.50
C VAL A 44 0.97 1.67 7.02
N ALA A 45 1.63 0.84 6.20
CA ALA A 45 2.10 -0.48 6.61
C ALA A 45 3.13 -0.42 7.75
N VAL A 46 4.06 0.54 7.70
CA VAL A 46 5.03 0.76 8.78
C VAL A 46 4.31 1.12 10.07
N VAL A 47 3.38 2.09 10.03
CA VAL A 47 2.61 2.48 11.22
C VAL A 47 1.80 1.31 11.79
N HIS A 48 1.17 0.52 10.92
CA HIS A 48 0.37 -0.63 11.32
C HIS A 48 1.25 -1.75 11.92
N ALA A 49 2.41 -2.03 11.32
CA ALA A 49 3.37 -2.98 11.87
C ALA A 49 3.90 -2.53 13.23
N SER A 50 4.26 -1.26 13.39
CA SER A 50 4.68 -0.69 14.67
C SER A 50 3.63 -0.90 15.75
N LYS A 51 2.35 -0.66 15.42
CA LYS A 51 1.23 -0.90 16.35
C LYS A 51 1.13 -2.36 16.78
N ILE A 52 1.30 -3.33 15.86
CA ILE A 52 1.23 -4.75 16.20
C ILE A 52 2.39 -5.16 17.11
N ILE A 53 3.59 -4.62 16.88
CA ILE A 53 4.78 -4.94 17.68
C ILE A 53 4.72 -4.29 19.07
N SER A 54 4.25 -3.04 19.15
CA SER A 54 4.26 -2.26 20.39
C SER A 54 3.06 -2.52 21.31
N THR A 55 2.02 -3.20 20.82
CA THR A 55 0.82 -3.46 21.61
C THR A 55 0.92 -4.86 22.22
N PRO A 56 0.95 -4.99 23.57
CA PRO A 56 0.94 -6.30 24.19
C PRO A 56 -0.31 -7.07 23.74
N PRO A 57 -0.17 -8.32 23.27
CA PRO A 57 -1.32 -9.13 22.90
C PRO A 57 -2.28 -9.22 24.09
N PRO A 58 -3.60 -9.09 23.89
CA PRO A 58 -4.56 -9.35 24.96
C PRO A 58 -4.22 -10.68 25.61
N HIS A 59 -4.31 -10.77 26.95
CA HIS A 59 -3.95 -11.97 27.72
C HIS A 59 -4.70 -13.26 27.31
N HIS A 60 -5.60 -13.21 26.32
CA HIS A 60 -6.37 -14.31 25.76
C HIS A 60 -6.15 -14.56 24.24
N SER A 61 -5.29 -13.81 23.55
CA SER A 61 -5.14 -13.97 22.11
C SER A 61 -4.08 -15.02 21.78
N ASP A 62 -4.50 -16.17 21.22
CA ASP A 62 -3.62 -17.24 20.72
C ASP A 62 -2.77 -16.80 19.50
N ILE A 63 -2.94 -15.57 19.01
CA ILE A 63 -2.25 -15.02 17.85
C ILE A 63 -1.05 -14.20 18.32
N GLY A 64 0.15 -14.76 18.19
CA GLY A 64 1.39 -14.04 18.43
C GLY A 64 1.59 -12.86 17.46
N ALA A 65 2.37 -11.86 17.87
CA ALA A 65 2.63 -10.67 17.06
C ALA A 65 3.17 -10.99 15.65
N GLY A 66 3.99 -12.04 15.51
CA GLY A 66 4.53 -12.49 14.23
C GLY A 66 3.47 -13.01 13.26
N SER A 67 2.50 -13.81 13.73
CA SER A 67 1.42 -14.30 12.87
C SER A 67 0.45 -13.17 12.49
N ALA A 68 0.20 -12.22 13.40
CA ALA A 68 -0.57 -11.02 13.09
C ALA A 68 0.12 -10.15 12.01
N LEU A 69 1.43 -9.90 12.13
CA LEU A 69 2.20 -9.17 11.12
C LEU A 69 2.13 -9.85 9.75
N GLY A 70 2.31 -11.17 9.71
CA GLY A 70 2.25 -11.95 8.48
C GLY A 70 0.93 -11.79 7.75
N TRP A 71 -0.18 -12.04 8.44
CA TRP A 71 -1.52 -12.05 7.83
C TRP A 71 -2.10 -10.68 7.56
N TYR A 72 -1.85 -9.70 8.42
CA TYR A 72 -2.51 -8.39 8.35
C TYR A 72 -1.66 -7.29 7.73
N VAL A 73 -0.35 -7.48 7.59
CA VAL A 73 0.55 -6.47 7.00
C VAL A 73 1.33 -7.04 5.82
N ILE A 74 2.15 -8.07 6.05
CA ILE A 74 3.10 -8.55 5.04
C ILE A 74 2.37 -9.09 3.81
N LEU A 75 1.43 -10.02 4.00
CA LEU A 75 0.70 -10.64 2.90
C LEU A 75 -0.10 -9.64 2.04
N PRO A 76 -0.96 -8.76 2.60
CA PRO A 76 -1.70 -7.81 1.77
C PRO A 76 -0.79 -6.78 1.09
N VAL A 77 0.25 -6.28 1.76
CA VAL A 77 1.20 -5.33 1.15
C VAL A 77 1.99 -6.00 0.01
N ALA A 78 2.42 -7.24 0.18
CA ALA A 78 3.09 -7.99 -0.88
C ALA A 78 2.20 -8.17 -2.11
N ILE A 79 0.91 -8.50 -1.92
CA ILE A 79 -0.06 -8.59 -3.02
C ILE A 79 -0.16 -7.25 -3.77
N ILE A 80 -0.28 -6.13 -3.04
CA ILE A 80 -0.35 -4.79 -3.65
C ILE A 80 0.92 -4.48 -4.45
N ILE A 81 2.11 -4.77 -3.91
CA ILE A 81 3.38 -4.57 -4.61
C ILE A 81 3.40 -5.38 -5.91
N ILE A 82 3.10 -6.68 -5.85
CA ILE A 82 3.09 -7.56 -7.03
C ILE A 82 2.15 -7.02 -8.11
N VAL A 83 0.91 -6.67 -7.74
CA VAL A 83 -0.09 -6.16 -8.68
C VAL A 83 0.38 -4.84 -9.32
N VAL A 84 0.89 -3.89 -8.52
CA VAL A 84 1.33 -2.60 -9.06
C VAL A 84 2.55 -2.76 -9.95
N THR A 85 3.52 -3.59 -9.57
CA THR A 85 4.69 -3.89 -10.41
C THR A 85 4.28 -4.54 -11.72
N TYR A 86 3.37 -5.52 -11.67
CA TYR A 86 2.84 -6.18 -12.87
C TYR A 86 2.17 -5.19 -13.82
N LEU A 87 1.27 -4.34 -13.31
CA LEU A 87 0.57 -3.35 -14.13
C LEU A 87 1.52 -2.29 -14.70
N THR A 88 2.53 -1.87 -13.92
CA THR A 88 3.53 -0.90 -14.39
C THR A 88 4.41 -1.50 -15.50
N TRP A 89 4.75 -2.78 -15.39
CA TRP A 89 5.52 -3.49 -16.42
C TRP A 89 4.70 -3.73 -17.70
N GLN A 90 3.41 -4.01 -17.57
CA GLN A 90 2.51 -4.16 -18.72
C GLN A 90 2.39 -2.84 -19.50
N GLU A 91 2.19 -1.73 -18.81
CA GLU A 91 2.07 -0.39 -19.40
C GLU A 91 3.32 -0.01 -20.22
N GLY A 92 4.52 -0.34 -19.71
CA GLY A 92 5.77 -0.12 -20.46
C GLY A 92 5.92 -1.00 -21.71
N ARG A 93 5.29 -2.18 -21.76
CA ARG A 93 5.30 -3.04 -22.95
C ARG A 93 4.31 -2.55 -24.01
N ASP A 94 3.18 -1.99 -23.58
CA ASP A 94 2.17 -1.46 -24.49
C ASP A 94 2.63 -0.14 -25.15
N ASP A 95 3.49 0.64 -24.50
CA ASP A 95 4.11 1.86 -25.06
C ASP A 95 5.20 1.57 -26.12
N ASP A 96 5.74 0.35 -26.17
CA ASP A 96 6.84 -0.07 -27.06
C ASP A 96 6.37 -0.80 -28.35
N GLY A 97 5.06 -1.01 -28.53
CA GLY A 97 4.45 -1.75 -29.65
C GLY A 97 3.75 -0.87 -30.68
#